data_AF-A0A6S7K360-F1
#
_entry.id   AF-A0A6S7K360-F1
#
_cell.length_a   1.000
_cell.length_b   1.000
_cell.length_c   1.000
_cell.angle_alpha   90.00
_cell.angle_beta   90.00
_cell.angle_gamma   90.00
#
_symmetry.space_group_name_H-M   'P 1'
#
loop_
_entity.id
_entity.type
_entity.pdbx_description
1 polymer ?
#
loop_
_entity_poly.entity_id
_entity_poly.type
_entity_poly.pdbx_seq_one_letter_code
_entity_poly.pdbx_strand_id
1 'polypeptide(L)'
;MDARGFFGGCFIVSHGNESIFIASTSEGSINVKSMHISCKSDTYQPGHNYGGIIIYQYDGKSEWRTANNTHCKSGYIVIQDSDSENVNQWRDEPGQVHGAVYRNAFSESVNDAKVVGEGFAVRNGKSKVEKFEINSGVFNNPKGSIHHDHRKRMHELSEHCVGKIVEYWKTAGPSWVRQRNFEVKQLLEDFDRKSIQNDCTWDDLFPQN
;
A
#
# COMPACT_ATOMS: atom_id res chain seq x y z
N MET A 1 -8.18 34.69 10.70
CA MET A 1 -7.25 33.57 10.89
C MET A 1 -7.83 32.43 10.09
N ASP A 2 -7.30 32.21 8.90
CA ASP A 2 -7.84 31.19 7.99
C ASP A 2 -7.35 29.82 8.48
N ALA A 3 -8.30 29.02 8.96
CA ALA A 3 -8.07 27.60 9.15
C ALA A 3 -7.75 27.01 7.77
N ARG A 4 -6.51 26.58 7.55
CA ARG A 4 -6.16 25.75 6.40
C ARG A 4 -6.94 24.46 6.57
N GLY A 5 -8.08 24.35 5.91
CA GLY A 5 -8.89 23.14 5.92
C GLY A 5 -8.04 21.99 5.37
N PHE A 6 -7.77 21.00 6.22
CA PHE A 6 -7.14 19.76 5.81
C PHE A 6 -8.14 18.96 4.99
N PHE A 7 -7.90 18.82 3.68
CA PHE A 7 -8.72 18.03 2.78
C PHE A 7 -7.90 16.83 2.31
N GLY A 8 -8.14 15.67 2.91
CA GLY A 8 -7.48 14.41 2.56
C GLY A 8 -7.18 13.55 3.79
N GLY A 9 -6.45 12.45 3.60
CA GLY A 9 -5.84 11.68 4.69
C GLY A 9 -4.38 12.06 4.91
N CYS A 10 -3.86 11.77 6.10
CA CYS A 10 -2.47 12.01 6.48
C CYS A 10 -1.78 10.72 6.89
N PHE A 11 -0.50 10.60 6.55
CA PHE A 11 0.34 9.51 7.02
C PHE A 11 1.40 10.07 7.98
N ILE A 12 1.39 9.61 9.22
CA ILE A 12 2.33 10.07 10.26
C ILE A 12 3.11 8.89 10.81
N VAL A 13 4.39 9.10 11.08
CA VAL A 13 5.21 8.14 11.82
C VAL A 13 5.08 8.38 13.32
N SER A 14 4.89 7.31 14.09
CA SER A 14 4.92 7.37 15.55
C SER A 14 6.26 7.89 16.09
N HIS A 15 6.24 8.31 17.36
CA HIS A 15 7.49 8.48 18.09
C HIS A 15 8.29 7.15 18.06
N GLY A 16 9.59 7.21 17.75
CA GLY A 16 10.45 6.02 17.65
C GLY A 16 10.34 5.17 16.38
N ASN A 17 9.65 5.63 15.32
CA ASN A 17 9.47 4.91 14.05
C ASN A 17 8.68 3.60 14.15
N GLU A 18 7.96 3.35 15.24
CA GLU A 18 7.36 2.04 15.50
C GLU A 18 6.10 1.75 14.68
N SER A 19 5.46 2.78 14.14
CA SER A 19 4.21 2.63 13.38
C SER A 19 4.00 3.77 12.39
N ILE A 20 3.27 3.48 11.31
CA ILE A 20 2.66 4.48 10.43
C ILE A 20 1.18 4.59 10.79
N PHE A 21 0.70 5.81 11.00
CA PHE A 21 -0.70 6.15 11.23
C PHE A 21 -1.28 6.77 9.98
N ILE A 22 -2.35 6.17 9.47
CA ILE A 22 -3.12 6.72 8.36
C ILE A 22 -4.39 7.29 8.95
N ALA A 23 -4.50 8.60 8.97
CA ALA A 23 -5.61 9.30 9.60
C ALA A 23 -6.44 10.05 8.56
N SER A 24 -7.72 10.20 8.85
CA SER A 24 -8.58 11.16 8.16
C SER A 24 -9.10 12.17 9.17
N THR A 25 -9.66 13.27 8.68
CA THR A 25 -10.27 14.32 9.53
C THR A 25 -11.57 13.90 10.21
N SER A 26 -12.18 12.78 9.82
CA SER A 26 -13.53 12.40 10.27
C SER A 26 -13.68 10.94 10.71
N GLU A 27 -12.75 10.07 10.34
CA GLU A 27 -12.65 8.69 10.83
C GLU A 27 -11.32 8.49 11.56
N GLY A 28 -11.32 7.65 12.59
CA GLY A 28 -10.15 7.37 13.42
C GLY A 28 -8.92 6.89 12.63
N SER A 29 -7.77 6.82 13.30
CA SER A 29 -6.51 6.47 12.64
C SER A 29 -6.32 4.96 12.49
N ILE A 30 -5.75 4.55 11.36
CA ILE A 30 -5.30 3.19 11.08
C ILE A 30 -3.84 3.08 11.51
N ASN A 31 -3.55 2.17 12.43
CA ASN A 31 -2.19 1.92 12.91
C ASN A 31 -1.56 0.72 12.18
N VAL A 32 -0.48 0.97 11.46
CA VAL A 32 0.33 -0.02 10.76
C VAL A 32 1.65 -0.22 11.51
N LYS A 33 1.83 -1.37 12.15
CA LYS A 33 3.07 -1.76 12.87
C LYS A 33 4.00 -2.64 12.06
N SER A 34 3.42 -3.44 11.18
CA SER A 34 4.15 -4.35 10.31
C SER A 34 3.51 -4.39 8.92
N MET A 35 4.31 -4.79 7.94
CA MET A 35 3.87 -5.04 6.58
C MET A 35 4.09 -6.52 6.24
N HIS A 36 3.10 -7.12 5.57
CA HIS A 36 3.06 -8.54 5.29
C HIS A 36 2.94 -8.84 3.80
N ILE A 37 3.92 -9.53 3.20
CA ILE A 37 3.77 -10.04 1.82
C ILE A 37 2.88 -11.30 1.85
N SER A 38 1.75 -11.24 1.16
CA SER A 38 0.83 -12.35 0.97
C SER A 38 1.52 -13.56 0.37
N CYS A 39 1.15 -14.78 0.82
CA CYS A 39 1.53 -16.01 0.12
C CYS A 39 0.96 -16.13 -1.30
N LYS A 40 0.01 -15.26 -1.67
CA LYS A 40 -0.57 -15.16 -3.01
C LYS A 40 0.23 -14.29 -3.97
N SER A 41 1.30 -13.68 -3.50
CA SER A 41 2.24 -12.97 -4.36
C SER A 41 3.01 -13.95 -5.24
N ASP A 42 3.31 -13.54 -6.46
CA ASP A 42 4.12 -14.32 -7.37
C ASP A 42 5.61 -14.23 -6.99
N THR A 43 6.41 -15.18 -7.47
CA THR A 43 7.86 -15.09 -7.35
C THR A 43 8.40 -14.17 -8.43
N TYR A 44 9.31 -13.27 -8.06
CA TYR A 44 9.95 -12.39 -9.02
C TYR A 44 10.70 -13.17 -10.11
N GLN A 45 10.37 -12.83 -11.36
CA GLN A 45 11.01 -13.29 -12.59
C GLN A 45 11.53 -12.07 -13.35
N PRO A 46 12.85 -11.99 -13.61
CA PRO A 46 13.43 -10.87 -14.34
C PRO A 46 12.76 -10.67 -15.70
N GLY A 47 12.40 -9.43 -15.97
CA GLY A 47 11.88 -9.00 -17.27
C GLY A 47 10.36 -9.01 -17.40
N HIS A 48 9.64 -9.51 -16.39
CA HIS A 48 8.19 -9.48 -16.30
C HIS A 48 7.70 -8.14 -15.72
N ASN A 49 6.39 -7.87 -15.84
CA ASN A 49 5.75 -6.74 -15.20
C ASN A 49 4.91 -7.22 -14.02
N TYR A 50 4.90 -6.45 -12.93
CA TYR A 50 4.13 -6.78 -11.74
C TYR A 50 3.25 -5.61 -11.33
N GLY A 51 2.02 -5.94 -10.95
CA GLY A 51 1.13 -5.06 -10.20
C GLY A 51 1.22 -5.39 -8.72
N GLY A 52 1.21 -4.36 -7.88
CA GLY A 52 1.28 -4.49 -6.45
C GLY A 52 0.28 -3.59 -5.73
N ILE A 53 -0.21 -4.08 -4.60
CA ILE A 53 -1.10 -3.34 -3.70
C ILE A 53 -0.65 -3.54 -2.26
N ILE A 54 -0.86 -2.53 -1.42
CA ILE A 54 -0.79 -2.60 0.04
C ILE A 54 -2.14 -2.16 0.61
N ILE A 55 -2.73 -2.97 1.49
CA ILE A 55 -4.04 -2.71 2.10
C ILE A 55 -3.87 -2.43 3.60
N TYR A 56 -4.49 -1.34 4.04
CA TYR A 56 -4.46 -0.88 5.42
C TYR A 56 -5.77 -1.15 6.15
N GLN A 57 -6.89 -1.07 5.46
CA GLN A 57 -8.21 -1.22 6.07
C GLN A 57 -9.21 -1.80 5.07
N TYR A 58 -10.16 -2.57 5.60
CA TYR A 58 -11.32 -3.10 4.87
C TYR A 58 -12.58 -2.87 5.72
N ASP A 59 -13.55 -2.11 5.22
CA ASP A 59 -14.80 -1.77 5.92
C ASP A 59 -14.57 -1.29 7.37
N GLY A 60 -13.62 -0.38 7.56
CA GLY A 60 -13.27 0.15 8.89
C GLY A 60 -12.40 -0.78 9.75
N LYS A 61 -12.10 -2.01 9.31
CA LYS A 61 -11.36 -3.01 10.08
C LYS A 61 -9.87 -3.04 9.72
N SER A 62 -9.01 -3.10 10.74
CA SER A 62 -7.56 -3.31 10.61
C SER A 62 -7.18 -4.79 10.55
N GLU A 63 -8.12 -5.70 10.83
CA GLU A 63 -7.97 -7.15 10.70
C GLU A 63 -9.26 -7.73 10.14
N TRP A 64 -9.17 -8.49 9.04
CA TRP A 64 -10.34 -8.96 8.31
C TRP A 64 -10.10 -10.28 7.59
N ARG A 65 -11.17 -10.83 7.03
CA ARG A 65 -11.15 -11.97 6.13
C ARG A 65 -11.87 -11.60 4.84
N THR A 66 -11.28 -11.96 3.71
CA THR A 66 -11.82 -11.72 2.36
C THR A 66 -12.80 -12.81 1.94
N ALA A 67 -13.47 -12.65 0.80
CA ALA A 67 -14.41 -13.64 0.25
C ALA A 67 -13.83 -15.06 0.11
N ASN A 68 -12.54 -15.18 -0.23
CA ASN A 68 -11.83 -16.47 -0.28
C ASN A 68 -11.16 -16.88 1.05
N ASN A 69 -11.60 -16.32 2.18
CA ASN A 69 -11.14 -16.62 3.53
C ASN A 69 -9.65 -16.31 3.79
N THR A 70 -9.04 -15.43 2.99
CA THR A 70 -7.67 -14.94 3.27
C THR A 70 -7.71 -14.07 4.51
N HIS A 71 -6.87 -14.37 5.49
CA HIS A 71 -6.73 -13.55 6.69
C HIS A 71 -5.75 -12.41 6.44
N CYS A 72 -6.24 -11.19 6.60
CA CYS A 72 -5.50 -9.96 6.33
C CYS A 72 -5.44 -9.07 7.58
N LYS A 73 -4.39 -8.27 7.66
CA LYS A 73 -4.18 -7.22 8.67
C LYS A 73 -3.66 -5.96 7.99
N SER A 74 -3.77 -4.81 8.64
CA SER A 74 -3.20 -3.56 8.13
C SER A 74 -1.73 -3.74 7.72
N GLY A 75 -1.38 -3.26 6.52
CA GLY A 75 -0.06 -3.48 5.91
C GLY A 75 0.03 -4.73 5.04
N TYR A 76 -1.08 -5.27 4.55
CA TYR A 76 -1.09 -6.49 3.73
C TYR A 76 -0.74 -6.20 2.27
N ILE A 77 0.36 -6.78 1.79
CA ILE A 77 0.93 -6.56 0.46
C ILE A 77 0.66 -7.76 -0.44
N VAL A 78 0.24 -7.50 -1.68
CA VAL A 78 0.19 -8.51 -2.76
C VAL A 78 1.00 -7.98 -3.94
N ILE A 79 1.84 -8.83 -4.54
CA ILE A 79 2.61 -8.53 -5.76
C ILE A 79 2.39 -9.67 -6.75
N GLN A 80 1.78 -9.40 -7.90
CA GLN A 80 1.47 -10.43 -8.90
C GLN A 80 1.92 -10.03 -10.29
N ASP A 81 2.30 -11.02 -11.10
CA ASP A 81 2.65 -10.84 -12.50
C ASP A 81 1.42 -10.34 -13.25
N SER A 82 1.49 -9.08 -13.71
CA SER A 82 0.38 -8.39 -14.35
C SER A 82 0.15 -8.82 -15.80
N ASP A 83 1.07 -9.61 -16.37
CA ASP A 83 0.92 -10.21 -17.68
C ASP A 83 0.44 -11.67 -17.59
N SER A 84 0.33 -12.25 -16.39
CA SER A 84 -0.20 -13.60 -16.20
C SER A 84 -1.69 -13.70 -16.56
N GLU A 85 -2.13 -14.86 -17.06
CA GLU A 85 -3.55 -15.10 -17.38
C GLU A 85 -4.46 -14.97 -16.14
N ASN A 86 -3.95 -15.37 -14.97
CA ASN A 86 -4.66 -15.29 -13.70
C ASN A 86 -5.07 -13.86 -13.33
N VAL A 87 -4.21 -12.87 -13.62
CA VAL A 87 -4.50 -11.45 -13.40
C VAL A 87 -5.23 -10.87 -14.61
N ASN A 88 -4.82 -11.21 -15.83
CA ASN A 88 -5.36 -10.64 -17.07
C ASN A 88 -6.85 -10.88 -17.28
N GLN A 89 -7.39 -11.99 -16.80
CA GLN A 89 -8.84 -12.26 -16.87
C GLN A 89 -9.69 -11.24 -16.11
N TRP A 90 -9.08 -10.44 -15.21
CA TRP A 90 -9.76 -9.42 -14.40
C TRP A 90 -9.48 -7.98 -14.86
N ARG A 91 -9.00 -7.77 -16.10
CA ARG A 91 -8.63 -6.43 -16.62
C ARG A 91 -9.76 -5.40 -16.64
N ASP A 92 -11.01 -5.85 -16.56
CA ASP A 92 -12.19 -4.98 -16.47
C ASP A 92 -12.42 -4.41 -15.05
N GLU A 93 -11.68 -4.90 -14.04
CA GLU A 93 -11.72 -4.34 -12.69
C GLU A 93 -11.18 -2.89 -12.66
N PRO A 94 -11.66 -2.04 -11.74
CA PRO A 94 -11.21 -0.65 -11.60
C PRO A 94 -9.68 -0.53 -11.48
N GLY A 95 -9.10 0.40 -12.24
CA GLY A 95 -7.65 0.58 -12.28
C GLY A 95 -6.89 -0.48 -13.07
N GLN A 96 -7.58 -1.37 -13.78
CA GLN A 96 -7.12 -2.40 -14.74
C GLN A 96 -6.11 -3.40 -14.18
N VAL A 97 -4.96 -2.94 -13.70
CA VAL A 97 -3.91 -3.77 -13.09
C VAL A 97 -4.15 -3.94 -11.60
N HIS A 98 -4.26 -2.85 -10.84
CA HIS A 98 -4.35 -2.97 -9.38
C HIS A 98 -5.68 -3.58 -8.91
N GLY A 99 -6.80 -3.24 -9.55
CA GLY A 99 -8.09 -3.91 -9.29
C GLY A 99 -8.06 -5.39 -9.67
N ALA A 100 -7.40 -5.76 -10.77
CA ALA A 100 -7.21 -7.15 -11.16
C ALA A 100 -6.37 -7.94 -10.15
N VAL A 101 -5.27 -7.36 -9.66
CA VAL A 101 -4.45 -7.96 -8.59
C VAL A 101 -5.27 -8.16 -7.33
N TYR A 102 -6.05 -7.15 -6.91
CA TYR A 102 -6.96 -7.27 -5.76
C TYR A 102 -7.97 -8.41 -5.95
N ARG A 103 -8.65 -8.43 -7.10
CA ARG A 103 -9.67 -9.44 -7.43
C ARG A 103 -9.09 -10.84 -7.46
N ASN A 104 -7.94 -11.02 -8.10
CA ASN A 104 -7.26 -12.31 -8.17
C ASN A 104 -6.82 -12.79 -6.78
N ALA A 105 -6.31 -11.89 -5.93
CA ALA A 105 -5.86 -12.23 -4.59
C ALA A 105 -7.02 -12.59 -3.65
N PHE A 106 -8.12 -11.84 -3.69
CA PHE A 106 -9.15 -11.86 -2.65
C PHE A 106 -10.50 -12.45 -3.08
N SER A 107 -10.67 -12.68 -4.39
CA SER A 107 -11.89 -13.23 -5.00
C SER A 107 -13.13 -12.34 -4.80
N GLU A 108 -12.92 -11.03 -4.63
CA GLU A 108 -13.93 -9.98 -4.50
C GLU A 108 -13.48 -8.73 -5.27
N SER A 109 -14.41 -7.90 -5.74
CA SER A 109 -14.07 -6.65 -6.43
C SER A 109 -13.64 -5.60 -5.41
N VAL A 110 -12.73 -4.70 -5.82
CA VAL A 110 -12.37 -3.53 -5.00
C VAL A 110 -13.56 -2.62 -4.72
N ASN A 111 -14.62 -2.69 -5.53
CA ASN A 111 -15.85 -1.93 -5.32
C ASN A 111 -16.82 -2.56 -4.31
N ASP A 112 -16.59 -3.82 -3.91
CA ASP A 112 -17.49 -4.55 -3.00
C ASP A 112 -17.32 -4.11 -1.54
N ALA A 113 -16.28 -3.33 -1.23
CA ALA A 113 -15.96 -2.88 0.13
C ALA A 113 -15.29 -1.50 0.16
N LYS A 114 -15.30 -0.88 1.34
CA LYS A 114 -14.49 0.33 1.60
C LYS A 114 -13.06 -0.08 1.91
N VAL A 115 -12.21 -0.02 0.90
CA VAL A 115 -10.79 -0.35 1.03
C VAL A 115 -9.94 0.92 1.17
N VAL A 116 -9.06 0.94 2.17
CA VAL A 116 -7.98 1.93 2.28
C VAL A 116 -6.67 1.22 1.97
N GLY A 117 -5.95 1.68 0.96
CA GLY A 117 -4.75 1.02 0.46
C GLY A 117 -4.10 1.80 -0.66
N GLU A 118 -2.90 1.39 -1.05
CA GLU A 118 -2.12 2.04 -2.10
C GLU A 118 -1.65 1.02 -3.14
N GLY A 119 -1.43 1.46 -4.37
CA GLY A 119 -1.00 0.64 -5.49
C GLY A 119 0.34 1.08 -6.07
N PHE A 120 1.10 0.11 -6.55
CA PHE A 120 2.42 0.26 -7.16
C PHE A 120 2.63 -0.77 -8.28
N ALA A 121 3.65 -0.55 -9.10
CA ALA A 121 4.03 -1.47 -10.16
C ALA A 121 5.55 -1.62 -10.22
N VAL A 122 6.00 -2.81 -10.63
CA VAL A 122 7.38 -3.07 -11.03
C VAL A 122 7.35 -3.35 -12.52
N ARG A 123 7.89 -2.44 -13.33
CA ARG A 123 7.79 -2.53 -14.79
C ARG A 123 9.15 -2.69 -15.43
N ASN A 124 9.24 -3.63 -16.35
CA ASN A 124 10.42 -3.74 -17.19
C ASN A 124 10.29 -2.72 -18.35
N GLY A 125 11.07 -1.64 -18.30
CA GLY A 125 11.04 -0.60 -19.33
C GLY A 125 11.60 -1.07 -20.68
N LYS A 126 11.34 -0.31 -21.74
CA LYS A 126 11.88 -0.57 -23.10
C LYS A 126 13.42 -0.69 -23.15
N SER A 127 14.12 -0.10 -22.17
CA SER A 127 15.58 -0.15 -22.03
C SER A 127 16.08 -1.33 -21.18
N LYS A 128 15.22 -2.28 -20.80
CA LYS A 128 15.50 -3.34 -19.81
C LYS A 128 15.91 -2.81 -18.43
N VAL A 129 15.66 -1.53 -18.17
CA VAL A 129 15.81 -0.94 -16.85
C VAL A 129 14.46 -1.06 -16.17
N GLU A 130 14.44 -1.84 -15.11
CA GLU A 130 13.28 -1.99 -14.26
C GLU A 130 12.96 -0.67 -13.55
N LYS A 131 11.67 -0.37 -13.42
CA LYS A 131 11.18 0.83 -12.72
C LYS A 131 10.17 0.43 -11.66
N PHE A 132 10.37 0.95 -10.46
CA PHE A 132 9.35 0.98 -9.42
C PHE A 132 8.48 2.21 -9.64
N GLU A 133 7.22 1.99 -10.02
CA GLU A 133 6.22 3.02 -10.26
C GLU A 133 5.19 3.00 -9.14
N ILE A 134 4.78 4.14 -8.63
CA ILE A 134 3.91 4.23 -7.46
C ILE A 134 2.63 5.01 -7.73
N ASN A 135 2.14 4.92 -8.96
CA ASN A 135 0.93 5.62 -9.37
C ASN A 135 -0.26 4.66 -9.45
N SER A 136 -1.37 4.99 -8.78
CA SER A 136 -2.62 4.24 -8.84
C SER A 136 -3.82 5.18 -8.76
N GLY A 137 -4.69 5.14 -9.76
CA GLY A 137 -5.93 5.92 -9.74
C GLY A 137 -7.04 5.31 -8.87
N VAL A 138 -6.99 3.99 -8.61
CA VAL A 138 -8.02 3.28 -7.84
C VAL A 138 -7.66 3.18 -6.36
N PHE A 139 -6.37 3.02 -6.04
CA PHE A 139 -5.92 2.89 -4.66
C PHE A 139 -5.38 4.22 -4.10
N ASN A 140 -4.49 4.94 -4.80
CA ASN A 140 -3.85 6.12 -4.19
C ASN A 140 -4.76 7.37 -4.23
N ASN A 141 -5.71 7.44 -5.17
CA ASN A 141 -6.71 8.50 -5.24
C ASN A 141 -8.11 7.95 -5.54
N PRO A 142 -8.71 7.13 -4.64
CA PRO A 142 -10.05 6.62 -4.83
C PRO A 142 -11.05 7.77 -4.76
N LYS A 143 -12.03 7.77 -5.67
CA LYS A 143 -13.06 8.81 -5.71
C LYS A 143 -13.82 8.86 -4.37
N GLY A 144 -13.82 10.03 -3.73
CA GLY A 144 -14.55 10.26 -2.48
C GLY A 144 -13.86 9.71 -1.22
N SER A 145 -12.59 9.27 -1.32
CA SER A 145 -11.86 8.83 -0.14
C SER A 145 -11.42 10.01 0.73
N ILE A 146 -11.57 9.84 2.04
CA ILE A 146 -11.11 10.78 3.08
C ILE A 146 -9.75 10.39 3.68
N HIS A 147 -9.22 9.21 3.33
CA HIS A 147 -7.96 8.67 3.84
C HIS A 147 -6.78 8.88 2.88
N HIS A 148 -7.00 9.56 1.75
CA HIS A 148 -5.99 9.82 0.73
C HIS A 148 -5.83 11.33 0.51
N ASP A 149 -4.64 11.75 0.11
CA ASP A 149 -4.24 13.15 -0.11
C ASP A 149 -4.60 13.68 -1.52
N HIS A 150 -5.48 12.97 -2.23
CA HIS A 150 -5.90 13.23 -3.62
C HIS A 150 -4.79 13.11 -4.67
N ARG A 151 -3.59 12.63 -4.31
CA ARG A 151 -2.52 12.36 -5.27
C ARG A 151 -2.67 10.95 -5.82
N LYS A 152 -2.40 10.77 -7.10
CA LYS A 152 -2.31 9.41 -7.67
C LYS A 152 -1.03 8.68 -7.25
N ARG A 153 -0.10 9.37 -6.61
CA ARG A 153 1.18 8.85 -6.14
C ARG A 153 0.99 8.27 -4.74
N MET A 154 1.65 7.13 -4.46
CA MET A 154 1.74 6.57 -3.11
C MET A 154 2.42 7.58 -2.17
N HIS A 155 2.00 7.62 -0.91
CA HIS A 155 2.58 8.44 0.12
C HIS A 155 4.05 8.06 0.36
N GLU A 156 4.89 9.03 0.68
CA GLU A 156 6.35 8.90 0.75
C GLU A 156 6.81 7.83 1.77
N LEU A 157 6.10 7.71 2.89
CA LEU A 157 6.35 6.67 3.89
C LEU A 157 6.06 5.26 3.37
N SER A 158 4.95 5.10 2.67
CA SER A 158 4.56 3.83 2.06
C SER A 158 5.50 3.49 0.91
N GLU A 159 5.86 4.46 0.07
CA GLU A 159 6.84 4.31 -1.01
C GLU A 159 8.17 3.78 -0.46
N HIS A 160 8.70 4.38 0.61
CA HIS A 160 9.95 3.94 1.22
C HIS A 160 9.87 2.50 1.74
N CYS A 161 8.83 2.20 2.53
CA CYS A 161 8.66 0.88 3.13
C CYS A 161 8.41 -0.21 2.09
N VAL A 162 7.46 0.03 1.18
CA VAL A 162 7.11 -0.91 0.09
C VAL A 162 8.29 -1.07 -0.85
N GLY A 163 9.03 -0.01 -1.16
CA GLY A 163 10.26 -0.09 -1.96
C GLY A 163 11.27 -1.07 -1.38
N LYS A 164 11.57 -0.97 -0.07
CA LYS A 164 12.48 -1.91 0.61
C LYS A 164 11.97 -3.35 0.58
N ILE A 165 10.66 -3.55 0.76
CA ILE A 165 10.03 -4.88 0.71
C ILE A 165 10.08 -5.46 -0.71
N VAL A 166 9.86 -4.63 -1.74
CA VAL A 166 9.95 -5.02 -3.15
C VAL A 166 11.38 -5.43 -3.51
N GLU A 167 12.40 -4.71 -3.05
CA GLU A 167 13.80 -5.09 -3.26
C GLU A 167 14.16 -6.39 -2.54
N TYR A 168 13.67 -6.60 -1.32
CA TYR A 168 13.78 -7.90 -0.65
C TYR A 168 13.12 -9.02 -1.47
N TRP A 169 11.88 -8.81 -1.92
CA TRP A 169 11.12 -9.81 -2.69
C TRP A 169 11.84 -10.21 -3.98
N LYS A 170 12.42 -9.23 -4.71
CA LYS A 170 13.24 -9.49 -5.90
C LYS A 170 14.50 -10.29 -5.58
N THR A 171 15.26 -9.85 -4.57
CA THR A 171 16.57 -10.42 -4.23
C THR A 171 16.47 -11.82 -3.61
N ALA A 172 15.45 -12.06 -2.79
CA ALA A 172 15.19 -13.36 -2.18
C ALA A 172 14.71 -14.41 -3.20
N GLY A 173 14.16 -13.97 -4.35
CA GLY A 173 13.61 -14.87 -5.37
C GLY A 173 12.64 -15.87 -4.75
N PRO A 174 12.66 -17.17 -5.12
CA PRO A 174 11.76 -18.18 -4.55
C PRO A 174 11.81 -18.31 -3.02
N SER A 175 12.84 -17.78 -2.35
CA SER A 175 12.97 -17.84 -0.88
C SER A 175 12.24 -16.70 -0.14
N TRP A 176 11.61 -15.75 -0.84
CA TRP A 176 10.89 -14.63 -0.20
C TRP A 176 9.80 -15.12 0.79
N VAL A 177 9.23 -16.30 0.54
CA VAL A 177 8.22 -16.92 1.42
C VAL A 177 8.72 -17.20 2.84
N ARG A 178 10.05 -17.24 3.05
CA ARG A 178 10.69 -17.46 4.36
C ARG A 178 10.59 -16.25 5.29
N GLN A 179 10.56 -15.03 4.74
CA GLN A 179 10.36 -13.80 5.51
C GLN A 179 9.28 -12.97 4.82
N ARG A 180 8.07 -13.04 5.38
CA ARG A 180 6.90 -12.34 4.85
C ARG A 180 6.47 -11.16 5.72
N ASN A 181 6.95 -11.06 6.96
CA ASN A 181 6.60 -9.99 7.89
C ASN A 181 7.79 -9.05 8.06
N PHE A 182 7.53 -7.75 8.02
CA PHE A 182 8.51 -6.69 8.16
C PHE A 182 8.00 -5.66 9.16
N GLU A 183 8.77 -5.40 10.21
CA GLU A 183 8.41 -4.37 11.20
C GLU A 183 8.63 -2.98 10.59
N VAL A 184 7.65 -2.09 10.74
CA VAL A 184 7.73 -0.71 10.24
C VAL A 184 8.95 0.02 10.82
N LYS A 185 9.27 -0.28 12.10
CA LYS A 185 10.47 0.24 12.77
C LYS A 185 11.74 0.02 11.97
N GLN A 186 11.95 -1.21 11.47
CA GLN A 186 13.13 -1.60 10.70
C GLN A 186 13.12 -0.98 9.30
N LEU A 187 11.94 -0.90 8.68
CA LEU A 187 11.81 -0.29 7.36
C LEU A 187 12.15 1.21 7.36
N LEU A 188 11.85 1.90 8.47
CA LEU A 188 12.05 3.34 8.62
C LEU A 188 13.38 3.73 9.30
N GLU A 189 14.28 2.79 9.61
CA GLU A 189 15.56 3.10 10.29
C GLU A 189 16.43 4.13 9.56
N ASP A 190 16.38 4.12 8.23
CA ASP A 190 17.14 4.98 7.31
C ASP A 190 16.28 6.06 6.65
N PHE A 191 15.02 6.21 7.06
CA PHE A 191 14.10 7.16 6.44
C PHE A 191 14.40 8.60 6.88
N ASP A 192 14.74 9.47 5.94
CA ASP A 192 14.93 10.90 6.21
C ASP A 192 13.59 11.62 6.35
N ARG A 193 13.16 11.82 7.61
CA ARG A 193 11.92 12.52 7.95
C ARG A 193 11.85 13.97 7.44
N LYS A 194 12.98 14.61 7.12
CA LYS A 194 12.99 15.98 6.55
C LYS A 194 12.47 16.01 5.12
N SER A 195 12.39 14.86 4.46
CA SER A 195 11.87 14.74 3.10
C SER A 195 10.35 14.67 3.01
N ILE A 196 9.63 14.47 4.13
CA ILE A 196 8.17 14.48 4.11
C ILE A 196 7.69 15.92 3.94
N GLN A 197 6.91 16.14 2.89
CA GLN A 197 6.11 17.35 2.74
C GLN A 197 4.92 17.25 3.70
N ASN A 198 5.14 17.59 4.97
CA ASN A 198 4.14 17.39 6.03
C ASN A 198 2.94 18.33 5.84
N ASP A 199 1.81 17.76 5.43
CA ASP A 199 0.50 18.43 5.45
C ASP A 199 -0.18 18.32 6.84
N CYS A 200 0.34 17.46 7.74
CA CYS A 200 -0.08 17.35 9.14
C CYS A 200 1.05 16.79 10.04
N THR A 201 0.99 17.05 11.35
CA THR A 201 1.96 16.57 12.36
C THR A 201 1.30 15.71 13.43
N TRP A 202 2.12 14.99 14.21
CA TRP A 202 1.65 14.17 15.34
C TRP A 202 0.79 14.97 16.31
N ASP A 203 1.20 16.21 16.60
CA ASP A 203 0.52 17.10 17.53
C ASP A 203 -0.80 17.64 16.94
N ASP A 204 -0.92 17.73 15.61
CA ASP A 204 -2.17 18.13 14.95
C ASP A 204 -3.27 17.06 15.08
N LEU A 205 -2.88 15.77 15.08
CA LEU A 205 -3.83 14.66 15.22
C LEU A 205 -4.04 14.20 16.66
N PHE A 206 -3.05 14.39 17.53
CA PHE A 206 -3.08 13.96 18.93
C PHE A 206 -2.64 15.11 19.85
N PRO A 207 -3.44 16.20 19.95
CA PRO A 207 -3.10 17.32 20.82
C PRO A 207 -3.01 16.84 22.28
N GLN A 208 -1.93 17.23 22.96
CA GLN A 208 -1.81 17.00 24.39
C GLN A 208 -2.76 17.95 25.12
N ASN A 209 -3.76 17.40 25.81
CA ASN A 209 -4.65 18.15 26.70
C ASN A 209 -3.91 18.58 27.98
#